data_AF-A0A2V9SN45-F1
#
_entry.id   AF-A0A2V9SN45-F1
#
_cell.length_a   1.000
_cell.length_b   1.000
_cell.length_c   1.000
_cell.angle_alpha   90.00
_cell.angle_beta   90.00
_cell.angle_gamma   90.00
#
_symmetry.space_group_name_H-M   'P 1'
#
loop_
_entity.id
_entity.type
_entity.pdbx_description
1 polymer ?
#
loop_
_entity_poly.entity_id
_entity_poly.type
_entity_poly.pdbx_seq_one_letter_code
_entity_poly.pdbx_strand_id
1 'polypeptide(L)'
;MAPAAAVLAVFCVTLFVKYNAGVRHVMVVFPLLAVVAGYACSFLWQSPRRWHPWGRSALLVLLLWQCISSLNAHPDYIAYFNELAGPDPSRVLVTGCDLDCGQDLFRLSRALHERNTSQLNLAVWSSADMSRMNLPVFQTPPPFQPVTGWVAISLRSLRMGDVLHTTYPPGAFAWLDGRKPVEQIGKTIHLYYLPPNALTGTEKAGLDSGQPR
;
A
#
# COMPACT_ATOMS: atom_id res chain seq x y z
N MET A 1 -33.82 8.42 10.28
CA MET A 1 -33.39 9.45 9.30
C MET A 1 -32.26 10.34 9.81
N ALA A 2 -32.24 10.72 11.09
CA ALA A 2 -31.16 11.51 11.70
C ALA A 2 -29.71 11.06 11.37
N PRO A 3 -29.33 9.76 11.44
CA PRO A 3 -27.96 9.35 11.13
C PRO A 3 -27.59 9.51 9.65
N ALA A 4 -28.53 9.29 8.72
CA ALA A 4 -28.29 9.48 7.29
C ALA A 4 -28.10 10.97 6.94
N ALA A 5 -28.87 11.85 7.57
CA ALA A 5 -28.70 13.30 7.44
C ALA A 5 -27.33 13.75 8.00
N ALA A 6 -26.89 13.17 9.12
CA ALA A 6 -25.57 13.45 9.70
C ALA A 6 -24.42 12.98 8.78
N VAL A 7 -24.54 11.81 8.14
CA VAL A 7 -23.59 11.34 7.13
C VAL A 7 -23.48 12.34 5.98
N LEU A 8 -24.62 12.77 5.41
CA LEU A 8 -24.64 13.75 4.32
C LEU A 8 -24.04 15.08 4.75
N ALA A 9 -24.35 15.56 5.95
CA ALA A 9 -23.81 16.81 6.48
C ALA A 9 -22.28 16.74 6.62
N VAL A 10 -21.74 15.64 7.17
CA VAL A 10 -20.28 15.46 7.28
C VAL A 10 -19.65 15.40 5.89
N PHE A 11 -20.22 14.66 4.94
CA PHE A 11 -19.71 14.64 3.57
C PHE A 11 -19.71 16.03 2.94
N CYS A 12 -20.81 16.77 3.02
CA CYS A 12 -20.91 18.14 2.52
C CYS A 12 -19.82 19.05 3.10
N VAL A 13 -19.56 18.97 4.41
CA VAL A 13 -18.49 19.76 5.06
C VAL A 13 -17.11 19.32 4.57
N THR A 14 -16.88 18.01 4.44
CA THR A 14 -15.56 17.47 4.03
C THR A 14 -15.19 17.78 2.58
N LEU A 15 -16.16 18.03 1.69
CA LEU A 15 -15.88 18.47 0.31
C LEU A 15 -15.10 19.79 0.24
N PHE A 16 -15.18 20.63 1.28
CA PHE A 16 -14.47 21.91 1.35
C PHE A 16 -13.09 21.81 2.01
N VAL A 17 -12.72 20.65 2.55
CA VAL A 17 -11.43 20.45 3.23
C VAL A 17 -10.37 20.09 2.19
N LYS A 18 -9.39 20.99 1.99
CA LYS A 18 -8.26 20.79 1.06
C LYS A 18 -7.13 19.91 1.61
N TYR A 19 -7.21 19.50 2.87
CA TYR A 19 -6.15 18.79 3.57
C TYR A 19 -6.20 17.27 3.29
N ASN A 20 -5.23 16.77 2.52
CA ASN A 20 -5.10 15.37 2.13
C ASN A 20 -4.35 14.53 3.20
N ALA A 21 -4.95 14.34 4.37
CA ALA A 21 -4.46 13.38 5.37
C ALA A 21 -5.29 12.10 5.40
N GLY A 22 -5.73 11.68 4.22
CA GLY A 22 -6.50 10.46 4.01
C GLY A 22 -7.89 10.49 4.65
N VAL A 23 -8.43 9.30 4.91
CA VAL A 23 -9.82 9.08 5.36
C VAL A 23 -10.05 9.47 6.82
N ARG A 24 -8.98 9.82 7.56
CA ARG A 24 -9.01 10.09 9.01
C ARG A 24 -10.01 11.18 9.41
N HIS A 25 -10.15 12.21 8.58
CA HIS A 25 -11.06 13.34 8.80
C HIS A 25 -12.54 12.95 8.65
N VAL A 26 -12.81 11.81 8.01
CA VAL A 26 -14.14 11.30 7.71
C VAL A 26 -14.46 10.08 8.59
N MET A 27 -13.58 9.67 9.51
CA MET A 27 -13.78 8.45 10.30
C MET A 27 -15.06 8.44 11.13
N VAL A 28 -15.54 9.62 11.55
CA VAL A 28 -16.80 9.80 12.28
C VAL A 28 -18.02 9.34 11.46
N VAL A 29 -17.91 9.28 10.14
CA VAL A 29 -18.99 8.82 9.24
C VAL A 29 -19.19 7.31 9.32
N PHE A 30 -18.14 6.52 9.59
CA PHE A 30 -18.23 5.06 9.62
C PHE A 30 -19.23 4.51 10.65
N PRO A 31 -19.25 4.93 11.93
CA PRO A 31 -20.26 4.46 12.88
C PRO A 31 -21.68 4.89 12.48
N LEU A 32 -21.85 6.08 11.88
CA LEU A 32 -23.15 6.54 11.41
C LEU A 32 -23.65 5.70 10.23
N LEU A 33 -22.76 5.37 9.28
CA LEU A 33 -23.06 4.44 8.19
C LEU A 33 -23.38 3.04 8.70
N ALA A 34 -22.71 2.56 9.75
CA ALA A 34 -23.02 1.26 10.36
C ALA A 34 -24.44 1.21 10.92
N VAL A 35 -24.92 2.29 11.54
CA VAL A 35 -26.32 2.40 12.01
C VAL A 35 -27.30 2.39 10.84
N VAL A 36 -27.01 3.14 9.76
CA VAL A 36 -27.85 3.15 8.54
C VAL A 36 -27.89 1.77 7.88
N ALA A 37 -26.74 1.08 7.80
CA ALA A 37 -26.64 -0.27 7.27
C ALA A 37 -27.44 -1.26 8.13
N GLY A 38 -27.34 -1.19 9.46
CA GLY A 38 -28.14 -2.01 10.37
C GLY A 38 -29.65 -1.84 10.17
N TYR A 39 -30.10 -0.60 9.97
CA TYR A 39 -31.49 -0.31 9.63
C TYR A 39 -31.88 -0.92 8.27
N ALA A 40 -31.04 -0.78 7.25
CA ALA A 40 -31.28 -1.37 5.93
C ALA A 40 -31.35 -2.91 5.98
N CYS A 41 -30.49 -3.56 6.77
CA CYS A 41 -30.54 -5.00 7.01
C CYS A 41 -31.87 -5.41 7.66
N SER A 42 -32.32 -4.66 8.67
CA SER A 42 -33.61 -4.90 9.32
C SER A 42 -34.78 -4.74 8.35
N PHE A 43 -34.73 -3.72 7.47
CA PHE A 43 -35.73 -3.49 6.44
C PHE A 43 -35.77 -4.61 5.38
N LEU A 44 -34.60 -5.10 4.93
CA LEU A 44 -34.51 -6.23 4.00
C LEU A 44 -35.02 -7.52 4.63
N TRP A 45 -34.78 -7.74 5.93
CA TRP A 45 -35.25 -8.91 6.65
C TRP A 45 -36.77 -8.91 6.86
N GLN A 46 -37.36 -7.74 7.07
CA GLN A 46 -38.80 -7.54 7.30
C GLN A 46 -39.60 -7.29 6.01
N SER A 47 -38.97 -7.41 4.83
CA SER A 47 -39.61 -7.12 3.56
C SER A 47 -40.84 -8.02 3.28
N PRO A 48 -41.87 -7.49 2.60
CA PRO A 48 -43.13 -8.21 2.40
C PRO A 48 -42.93 -9.55 1.69
N ARG A 49 -43.81 -10.52 2.00
CA ARG A 49 -43.68 -11.96 1.66
C ARG A 49 -43.32 -12.25 0.19
N ARG A 50 -43.70 -11.38 -0.76
CA ARG A 50 -43.36 -11.50 -2.19
C ARG A 50 -41.87 -11.25 -2.51
N TRP A 51 -41.18 -10.40 -1.75
CA TRP A 51 -39.75 -10.05 -1.94
C TRP A 51 -38.83 -10.71 -0.91
N HIS A 52 -39.41 -11.36 0.08
CA HIS A 52 -38.72 -11.94 1.21
C HIS A 52 -37.55 -12.90 0.87
N PRO A 53 -37.68 -13.86 -0.09
CA PRO A 53 -36.53 -14.71 -0.44
C PRO A 53 -35.41 -13.90 -1.08
N TRP A 54 -35.72 -12.95 -1.96
CA TRP A 54 -34.75 -12.09 -2.64
C TRP A 54 -34.01 -11.18 -1.65
N GLY A 55 -34.74 -10.54 -0.74
CA GLY A 55 -34.17 -9.66 0.29
C GLY A 55 -33.23 -10.39 1.24
N ARG A 56 -33.62 -11.61 1.67
CA ARG A 56 -32.77 -12.45 2.53
C ARG A 56 -31.55 -12.99 1.79
N SER A 57 -31.70 -13.47 0.55
CA SER A 57 -30.57 -13.92 -0.25
C SER A 57 -29.58 -12.79 -0.49
N ALA A 58 -30.05 -11.59 -0.85
CA ALA A 58 -29.17 -10.42 -1.02
C ALA A 58 -28.44 -10.08 0.29
N LEU A 59 -29.13 -10.08 1.43
CA LEU A 59 -28.51 -9.84 2.73
C LEU A 59 -27.44 -10.87 3.06
N LEU A 60 -27.73 -12.17 2.87
CA LEU A 60 -26.78 -13.25 3.15
C LEU A 60 -25.54 -13.15 2.24
N VAL A 61 -25.73 -12.85 0.96
CA VAL A 61 -24.63 -12.64 0.02
C VAL A 61 -23.77 -11.46 0.44
N LEU A 62 -24.38 -10.32 0.84
CA LEU A 62 -23.64 -9.15 1.31
C LEU A 62 -22.85 -9.42 2.60
N LEU A 63 -23.43 -10.16 3.55
CA LEU A 63 -22.75 -10.53 4.78
C LEU A 63 -21.60 -11.52 4.52
N LEU A 64 -21.82 -12.52 3.67
CA LEU A 64 -20.77 -13.45 3.27
C LEU A 64 -19.64 -12.74 2.53
N TRP A 65 -19.98 -11.84 1.60
CA TRP A 65 -19.01 -10.98 0.92
C TRP A 65 -18.18 -10.20 1.94
N GLN A 66 -18.83 -9.51 2.89
CA GLN A 66 -18.14 -8.74 3.93
C GLN A 66 -17.19 -9.62 4.76
N CYS A 67 -17.62 -10.82 5.17
CA CYS A 67 -16.77 -11.75 5.90
C CYS A 67 -15.56 -12.19 5.08
N ILE A 68 -15.76 -12.56 3.81
CA ILE A 68 -14.69 -13.00 2.91
C ILE A 68 -13.70 -11.86 2.67
N SER A 69 -14.17 -10.65 2.36
CA SER A 69 -13.30 -9.48 2.16
C SER A 69 -12.51 -9.14 3.44
N SER A 70 -13.13 -9.22 4.62
CA SER A 70 -12.43 -9.00 5.90
C SER A 70 -11.40 -10.07 6.22
N LEU A 71 -11.65 -11.34 5.87
CA LEU A 71 -10.68 -12.42 6.05
C LEU A 71 -9.52 -12.31 5.05
N ASN A 72 -9.79 -11.95 3.79
CA ASN A 72 -8.76 -11.72 2.77
C ASN A 72 -7.88 -10.49 3.08
N ALA A 73 -8.43 -9.51 3.81
CA ALA A 73 -7.67 -8.34 4.26
C ALA A 73 -6.68 -8.69 5.37
N HIS A 74 -6.95 -9.72 6.17
CA HIS A 74 -6.08 -10.14 7.27
C HIS A 74 -4.71 -10.62 6.72
N PRO A 75 -3.57 -10.28 7.35
CA PRO A 75 -3.39 -9.40 8.53
C PRO A 75 -3.21 -7.91 8.19
N ASP A 76 -3.11 -7.58 6.90
CA ASP A 76 -2.74 -6.25 6.41
C ASP A 76 -3.98 -5.42 6.08
N TYR A 77 -4.75 -5.11 7.12
CA TYR A 77 -5.98 -4.31 7.03
C TYR A 77 -5.72 -2.87 6.58
N ILE A 78 -4.55 -2.31 6.94
CA ILE A 78 -4.14 -0.96 6.54
C ILE A 78 -3.96 -0.89 5.02
N ALA A 79 -3.41 -1.95 4.42
CA ALA A 79 -3.20 -2.06 2.99
C ALA A 79 -4.40 -2.69 2.24
N TYR A 80 -5.58 -2.76 2.86
CA TYR A 80 -6.78 -3.24 2.18
C TYR A 80 -7.37 -2.16 1.27
N PHE A 81 -7.70 -2.57 0.06
CA PHE A 81 -8.51 -1.80 -0.87
C PHE A 81 -9.69 -2.67 -1.30
N ASN A 82 -10.82 -2.04 -1.61
CA ASN A 82 -11.96 -2.76 -2.17
C ASN A 82 -11.62 -3.36 -3.55
N GLU A 83 -12.42 -4.31 -3.99
CA GLU A 83 -12.24 -5.03 -5.25
C GLU A 83 -12.32 -4.10 -6.49
N LEU A 84 -12.88 -2.90 -6.33
CA LEU A 84 -12.92 -1.85 -7.35
C LEU A 84 -11.56 -1.15 -7.57
N ALA A 85 -10.59 -1.31 -6.66
CA ALA A 85 -9.24 -0.75 -6.82
C ALA A 85 -8.39 -1.50 -7.85
N GLY A 86 -8.88 -2.62 -8.39
CA GLY A 86 -8.21 -3.41 -9.41
C GLY A 86 -7.02 -4.24 -8.87
N PRO A 87 -6.22 -4.84 -9.76
CA PRO A 87 -5.18 -5.81 -9.40
C PRO A 87 -3.93 -5.19 -8.74
N ASP A 88 -3.75 -3.86 -8.85
CA ASP A 88 -2.62 -3.14 -8.25
C ASP A 88 -3.14 -1.95 -7.44
N PRO A 89 -3.68 -2.22 -6.22
CA PRO A 89 -4.35 -1.21 -5.40
C PRO A 89 -3.44 -0.08 -4.97
N SER A 90 -2.14 -0.38 -4.91
CA SER A 90 -1.12 0.60 -4.61
C SER A 90 -1.13 1.74 -5.64
N ARG A 91 -1.72 1.63 -6.84
CA ARG A 91 -1.84 2.77 -7.78
C ARG A 91 -2.84 3.84 -7.34
N VAL A 92 -3.78 3.50 -6.46
CA VAL A 92 -4.94 4.35 -6.14
C VAL A 92 -4.66 5.27 -4.94
N LEU A 93 -3.96 4.78 -3.90
CA LEU A 93 -3.45 5.62 -2.82
C LEU A 93 -2.06 5.15 -2.38
N VAL A 94 -1.01 5.85 -2.84
CA VAL A 94 0.36 5.76 -2.26
C VAL A 94 0.65 6.93 -1.31
N THR A 95 -0.26 7.89 -1.22
CA THR A 95 0.01 9.18 -0.60
C THR A 95 -0.33 9.12 0.89
N GLY A 96 0.68 8.91 1.74
CA GLY A 96 0.55 8.98 3.20
C GLY A 96 1.06 7.74 3.95
N CYS A 97 0.76 7.68 5.25
CA CYS A 97 1.03 6.53 6.13
C CYS A 97 -0.06 5.44 5.99
N ASP A 98 -1.08 5.68 5.18
CA ASP A 98 -2.25 4.80 5.07
C ASP A 98 -1.96 3.49 4.31
N LEU A 99 -0.77 3.35 3.72
CA LEU A 99 -0.33 2.12 3.06
C LEU A 99 0.68 1.33 3.92
N ASP A 100 1.63 2.03 4.55
CA ASP A 100 2.60 1.46 5.49
C ASP A 100 3.01 2.53 6.53
N CYS A 101 2.81 2.22 7.81
CA CYS A 101 3.31 3.01 8.94
C CYS A 101 4.52 2.33 9.63
N GLY A 102 5.19 1.41 8.95
CA GLY A 102 6.34 0.65 9.46
C GLY A 102 6.01 -0.80 9.83
N GLN A 103 4.85 -1.32 9.45
CA GLN A 103 4.49 -2.72 9.69
C GLN A 103 5.36 -3.65 8.84
N ASP A 104 5.56 -3.30 7.56
CA ASP A 104 6.35 -4.11 6.65
C ASP A 104 7.86 -3.99 6.95
N LEU A 105 8.31 -2.94 7.63
CA LEU A 105 9.68 -2.85 8.15
C LEU A 105 10.01 -3.93 9.18
N PHE A 106 9.08 -4.29 10.07
CA PHE A 106 9.29 -5.41 11.00
C PHE A 106 9.42 -6.75 10.27
N ARG A 107 8.61 -6.95 9.22
CA ARG A 107 8.68 -8.16 8.39
C ARG A 107 9.97 -8.22 7.59
N LEU A 108 10.43 -7.07 7.09
CA LEU A 108 11.69 -6.92 6.39
C LEU A 108 12.86 -7.29 7.30
N SER A 109 12.87 -6.75 8.53
CA SER A 109 13.87 -7.09 9.55
C SER A 109 13.97 -8.61 9.76
N ARG A 110 12.84 -9.28 9.98
CA ARG A 110 12.81 -10.74 10.13
C ARG A 110 13.35 -11.48 8.89
N ALA A 111 12.89 -11.10 7.69
CA ALA A 111 13.34 -11.74 6.45
C ALA A 111 14.85 -11.57 6.21
N LEU A 112 15.42 -10.43 6.59
CA LEU A 112 16.85 -10.16 6.48
C LEU A 112 17.68 -10.95 7.49
N HIS A 113 17.19 -11.10 8.73
CA HIS A 113 17.83 -11.93 9.76
C HIS A 113 17.87 -13.41 9.35
N GLU A 114 16.79 -13.94 8.79
CA GLU A 114 16.74 -15.32 8.26
C GLU A 114 17.78 -15.55 7.13
N ARG A 115 18.17 -14.48 6.43
CA ARG A 115 19.15 -14.50 5.33
C ARG A 115 20.56 -14.15 5.77
N ASN A 116 20.81 -13.92 7.06
CA ASN A 116 22.11 -13.51 7.62
C ASN A 116 22.74 -12.32 6.88
N THR A 117 21.94 -11.34 6.46
CA THR A 117 22.44 -10.17 5.72
C THR A 117 23.02 -9.13 6.67
N SER A 118 24.28 -8.75 6.48
CA SER A 118 24.95 -7.73 7.29
C SER A 118 24.77 -6.31 6.75
N GLN A 119 24.48 -6.15 5.46
CA GLN A 119 24.33 -4.85 4.79
C GLN A 119 23.07 -4.81 3.92
N LEU A 120 22.41 -3.65 3.91
CA LEU A 120 21.18 -3.41 3.15
C LEU A 120 21.20 -2.03 2.48
N ASN A 121 20.80 -1.96 1.21
CA ASN A 121 20.41 -0.69 0.61
C ASN A 121 18.92 -0.48 0.85
N LEU A 122 18.55 0.54 1.62
CA LEU A 122 17.18 0.77 2.07
C LEU A 122 16.62 2.04 1.42
N ALA A 123 15.63 1.87 0.56
CA ALA A 123 14.88 2.95 -0.08
C ALA A 123 13.40 2.84 0.31
N VAL A 124 13.07 3.16 1.56
CA VAL A 124 11.68 3.12 2.04
C VAL A 124 11.26 4.49 2.56
N TRP A 125 9.99 4.80 2.38
CA TRP A 125 9.33 5.85 3.13
C TRP A 125 8.64 5.24 4.35
N SER A 126 8.95 5.73 5.54
CA SER A 126 8.31 5.29 6.79
C SER A 126 8.29 6.45 7.78
N SER A 127 7.26 6.50 8.63
CA SER A 127 7.22 7.38 9.81
C SER A 127 7.81 6.73 11.06
N ALA A 128 8.22 5.46 10.98
CA ALA A 128 8.66 4.70 12.13
C ALA A 128 10.15 4.93 12.44
N ASP A 129 10.50 4.84 13.72
CA ASP A 129 11.88 4.98 14.18
C ASP A 129 12.71 3.75 13.77
N MET A 130 13.60 3.93 12.78
CA MET A 130 14.42 2.86 12.21
C MET A 130 15.39 2.25 13.21
N SER A 131 15.82 3.02 14.22
CA SER A 131 16.71 2.53 15.27
C SER A 131 16.06 1.41 16.10
N ARG A 132 14.73 1.35 16.12
CA ARG A 132 13.94 0.35 16.86
C ARG A 132 13.50 -0.85 16.02
N MET A 133 13.79 -0.84 14.72
CA MET A 133 13.34 -1.88 13.78
C MET A 133 14.28 -3.09 13.72
N ASN A 134 15.40 -3.07 14.45
CA ASN A 134 16.42 -4.13 14.45
C ASN A 134 16.90 -4.48 13.03
N LEU A 135 16.99 -3.49 12.15
CA LEU A 135 17.46 -3.68 10.78
C LEU A 135 19.00 -3.86 10.77
N PRO A 136 19.54 -4.64 9.82
CA PRO A 136 20.99 -4.66 9.58
C PRO A 136 21.50 -3.27 9.20
N VAL A 137 22.82 -3.09 9.19
CA VAL A 137 23.44 -1.83 8.77
C VAL A 137 22.93 -1.49 7.38
N PHE A 138 22.29 -0.33 7.27
CA PHE A 138 21.68 0.09 6.01
C PHE A 138 22.21 1.44 5.55
N GLN A 139 22.18 1.61 4.23
CA GLN A 139 22.49 2.85 3.57
C GLN A 139 21.42 3.18 2.54
N THR A 140 21.22 4.45 2.26
CA THR A 140 20.28 4.90 1.25
C THR A 140 20.96 4.86 -0.12
N PRO A 141 20.41 4.14 -1.11
CA PRO A 141 20.99 4.14 -2.45
C PRO A 141 20.88 5.54 -3.08
N PRO A 142 21.95 6.06 -3.72
CA PRO A 142 21.90 7.33 -4.42
C PRO A 142 20.96 7.29 -5.65
N PRO A 143 20.36 8.43 -6.04
CA PRO A 143 19.50 8.48 -7.22
C PRO A 143 20.28 8.17 -8.50
N PHE A 144 19.65 7.45 -9.43
CA PHE A 144 20.21 7.08 -10.75
C PHE A 144 21.47 6.21 -10.72
N GLN A 145 21.87 5.72 -9.56
CA GLN A 145 23.07 4.91 -9.40
C GLN A 145 22.68 3.49 -8.97
N PRO A 146 22.88 2.49 -9.84
CA PRO A 146 22.69 1.11 -9.48
C PRO A 146 23.64 0.70 -8.34
N VAL A 147 23.10 0.01 -7.34
CA VAL A 147 23.86 -0.54 -6.21
C VAL A 147 23.88 -2.06 -6.27
N THR A 148 24.87 -2.67 -5.63
CA THR A 148 24.97 -4.14 -5.52
C THR A 148 24.55 -4.60 -4.12
N GLY A 149 24.21 -5.88 -4.00
CA GLY A 149 23.77 -6.51 -2.77
C GLY A 149 22.26 -6.48 -2.59
N TRP A 150 21.81 -6.54 -1.34
CA TRP A 150 20.39 -6.50 -1.00
C TRP A 150 19.85 -5.08 -1.12
N VAL A 151 18.72 -4.93 -1.80
CA VAL A 151 18.01 -3.65 -1.96
C VAL A 151 16.56 -3.85 -1.54
N ALA A 152 16.13 -3.15 -0.48
CA ALA A 152 14.74 -3.10 -0.09
C ALA A 152 14.17 -1.74 -0.46
N ILE A 153 13.14 -1.72 -1.31
CA ILE A 153 12.49 -0.51 -1.79
C ILE A 153 10.99 -0.57 -1.57
N SER A 154 10.38 0.48 -1.00
CA SER A 154 8.93 0.50 -0.87
C SER A 154 8.28 0.87 -2.20
N LEU A 155 7.07 0.36 -2.48
CA LEU A 155 6.27 0.72 -3.65
C LEU A 155 6.08 2.24 -3.75
N ARG A 156 6.02 2.92 -2.60
CA ARG A 156 6.02 4.38 -2.51
C ARG A 156 7.30 5.00 -3.01
N SER A 157 8.45 4.57 -2.50
CA SER A 157 9.75 5.09 -2.92
C SER A 157 10.00 4.83 -4.41
N LEU A 158 9.61 3.66 -4.92
CA LEU A 158 9.74 3.30 -6.33
C LEU A 158 8.91 4.22 -7.25
N ARG A 159 7.70 4.61 -6.84
CA ARG A 159 6.79 5.42 -7.69
C ARG A 159 6.93 6.93 -7.50
N MET A 160 7.05 7.37 -6.25
CA MET A 160 7.05 8.79 -5.89
C MET A 160 8.46 9.36 -5.74
N GLY A 161 9.49 8.51 -5.62
CA GLY A 161 10.85 8.95 -5.32
C GLY A 161 11.06 9.38 -3.87
N ASP A 162 10.05 9.25 -3.00
CA ASP A 162 10.15 9.59 -1.57
C ASP A 162 10.93 8.52 -0.80
N VAL A 163 12.08 8.86 -0.24
CA VAL A 163 12.98 7.96 0.48
C VAL A 163 13.43 8.61 1.79
N LEU A 164 13.16 8.00 2.95
CA LEU A 164 13.62 8.49 4.27
C LEU A 164 13.44 10.02 4.47
N HIS A 165 12.29 10.56 4.04
CA HIS A 165 11.96 11.99 4.08
C HIS A 165 12.67 12.90 3.06
N THR A 166 13.39 12.33 2.10
CA THR A 166 13.98 13.04 0.96
C THR A 166 13.24 12.66 -0.32
N THR A 167 12.90 13.64 -1.16
CA THR A 167 12.28 13.38 -2.46
C THR A 167 13.34 13.34 -3.55
N TYR A 168 13.41 12.22 -4.26
CA TYR A 168 14.30 12.03 -5.40
C TYR A 168 13.62 12.45 -6.70
N PRO A 169 14.41 12.81 -7.74
CA PRO A 169 13.86 13.10 -9.05
C PRO A 169 13.16 11.87 -9.66
N PRO A 170 12.18 12.08 -10.56
CA PRO A 170 11.55 10.99 -11.30
C PRO A 170 12.58 10.11 -12.02
N GLY A 171 12.37 8.79 -12.01
CA GLY A 171 13.29 7.84 -12.64
C GLY A 171 14.55 7.50 -11.83
N ALA A 172 14.69 8.00 -10.60
CA ALA A 172 15.83 7.69 -9.73
C ALA A 172 16.06 6.18 -9.51
N PHE A 173 15.01 5.37 -9.66
CA PHE A 173 15.01 3.92 -9.51
C PHE A 173 14.76 3.14 -10.82
N ALA A 174 14.84 3.80 -11.98
CA ALA A 174 14.58 3.16 -13.28
C ALA A 174 15.52 1.97 -13.58
N TRP A 175 16.67 1.88 -12.91
CA TRP A 175 17.59 0.73 -13.01
C TRP A 175 17.05 -0.56 -12.39
N LEU A 176 15.93 -0.48 -11.64
CA LEU A 176 15.16 -1.64 -11.18
C LEU A 176 14.08 -2.06 -12.18
N ASP A 177 13.79 -1.27 -13.22
CA ASP A 177 12.74 -1.59 -14.18
C ASP A 177 13.07 -2.89 -14.93
N GLY A 178 12.07 -3.76 -15.06
CA GLY A 178 12.22 -5.09 -15.67
C GLY A 178 12.88 -6.13 -14.78
N ARG A 179 13.40 -5.77 -13.59
CA ARG A 179 13.91 -6.74 -12.62
C ARG A 179 12.76 -7.28 -11.77
N LYS A 180 12.76 -8.59 -11.52
CA LYS A 180 11.79 -9.21 -10.61
C LYS A 180 12.32 -9.15 -9.17
N PRO A 181 11.51 -8.74 -8.19
CA PRO A 181 11.91 -8.84 -6.79
C PRO A 181 12.11 -10.31 -6.42
N VAL A 182 13.09 -10.55 -5.54
CA VAL A 182 13.31 -11.87 -4.92
C VAL A 182 12.11 -12.22 -4.06
N GLU A 183 11.59 -11.22 -3.35
CA GLU A 183 10.46 -11.38 -2.45
C GLU A 183 9.71 -10.05 -2.32
N GLN A 184 8.39 -10.13 -2.18
CA GLN A 184 7.57 -9.01 -1.74
C GLN A 184 7.33 -9.15 -0.23
N ILE A 185 7.92 -8.24 0.54
CA ILE A 185 7.76 -8.19 1.99
C ILE A 185 6.45 -7.46 2.30
N GLY A 186 5.50 -8.22 2.83
CA GLY A 186 4.14 -7.74 3.08
C GLY A 186 3.45 -7.32 1.79
N LYS A 187 2.85 -6.13 1.78
CA LYS A 187 2.18 -5.59 0.58
C LYS A 187 2.92 -4.41 -0.02
N THR A 188 3.95 -3.90 0.65
CA THR A 188 4.48 -2.55 0.36
C THR A 188 5.97 -2.48 0.06
N ILE A 189 6.76 -3.52 0.36
CA ILE A 189 8.21 -3.51 0.15
C ILE A 189 8.63 -4.61 -0.84
N HIS A 190 9.40 -4.23 -1.86
CA HIS A 190 10.07 -5.16 -2.75
C HIS A 190 11.52 -5.34 -2.31
N LEU A 191 11.92 -6.60 -2.13
CA LEU A 191 13.28 -6.99 -1.83
C LEU A 191 13.96 -7.55 -3.08
N TYR A 192 15.05 -6.93 -3.49
CA TYR A 192 15.89 -7.35 -4.61
C TYR A 192 17.26 -7.80 -4.12
N TYR A 193 17.86 -8.71 -4.87
CA TYR A 193 19.27 -9.05 -4.74
C TYR A 193 19.98 -8.77 -6.06
N LEU A 194 20.95 -7.86 -6.03
CA LEU A 194 21.74 -7.47 -7.19
C LEU A 194 23.15 -8.03 -7.06
N PRO A 195 23.50 -9.10 -7.80
CA PRO A 195 24.84 -9.66 -7.72
C PRO A 195 25.86 -8.62 -8.25
N PRO A 196 27.11 -8.64 -7.76
CA PRO A 196 28.15 -7.70 -8.19
C PRO A 196 28.34 -7.61 -9.72
N ASN A 197 28.07 -8.72 -10.43
CA ASN A 197 28.21 -8.81 -11.88
C ASN A 197 26.96 -8.31 -12.66
N ALA A 198 25.91 -7.87 -11.98
CA ALA A 198 24.67 -7.42 -12.64
C ALA A 198 24.80 -6.04 -13.30
N LEU A 199 25.79 -5.25 -12.90
CA LEU A 199 25.98 -3.88 -13.41
C LEU A 199 26.76 -3.86 -14.75
N THR A 200 27.62 -4.85 -14.97
CA THR A 200 28.46 -4.96 -16.18
C THR A 200 27.68 -5.44 -17.42
N GLY A 201 26.49 -6.01 -17.25
CA GLY A 201 25.65 -6.48 -18.37
C GLY A 201 24.78 -5.40 -19.01
N THR A 202 24.30 -4.42 -18.22
CA THR A 202 23.42 -3.35 -18.70
C THR A 202 24.17 -2.14 -19.26
N GLU A 203 25.45 -1.95 -18.89
CA GLU A 203 26.27 -0.85 -19.42
C GLU A 203 26.71 -1.08 -20.88
N LYS A 204 26.82 -2.34 -21.33
CA LYS A 204 27.13 -2.64 -22.74
C LYS A 204 25.98 -2.39 -23.71
N ALA A 205 24.74 -2.32 -23.24
CA ALA A 205 23.58 -2.07 -24.10
C ALA A 205 23.24 -0.57 -24.27
N GLY A 206 23.75 0.30 -23.39
CA GLY A 206 23.45 1.74 -23.40
C GLY A 206 24.54 2.63 -24.02
N LEU A 207 25.73 2.10 -24.29
CA LEU A 207 26.85 2.88 -24.86
C LEU A 207 26.98 2.80 -26.40
N ASP A 208 26.19 1.97 -27.09
CA ASP A 208 26.31 1.80 -28.56
C ASP A 208 25.29 2.62 -29.39
N SER A 209 24.38 3.37 -28.74
CA SER A 209 23.33 4.13 -29.43
C SER A 209 23.47 5.65 -29.34
N GLY A 210 24.67 6.16 -29.03
CA GLY A 210 24.86 7.57 -28.66
C GLY A 210 26.10 8.26 -29.23
N GLN A 211 26.47 8.03 -30.50
CA GLN A 211 27.35 8.95 -31.23
C GLN A 211 26.66 9.49 -32.48
N PRO A 212 26.39 10.81 -32.57
CA PRO A 212 25.97 11.42 -33.82
C PRO A 212 27.17 11.57 -34.76
N ARG A 213 26.99 11.16 -36.03
CA ARG A 213 27.74 11.68 -37.17
C ARG A 213 27.13 13.01 -37.61
#